data_AF-C5NWY7-F1
#
_entry.id   AF-C5NWY7-F1
#
_cell.length_a   1.000
_cell.length_b   1.000
_cell.length_c   1.000
_cell.angle_alpha   90.00
_cell.angle_beta   90.00
_cell.angle_gamma   90.00
#
_symmetry.space_group_name_H-M   'P 1'
#
loop_
_entity.id
_entity.type
_entity.pdbx_description
1 polymer ?
#
loop_
_entity_poly.entity_id
_entity_poly.type
_entity_poly.pdbx_seq_one_letter_code
_entity_poly.pdbx_strand_id
1 'polypeptide(L)' 'MKESSYIIIRAEVDNVKVITKKTNNEEALEILNKGEVIILNIFDNIVNFKVQGRARIVSNLDQVISE' A
#
# COMPACT_ATOMS: atom_id res chain seq x y z
N MET A 1 6.72 0.47 -23.13
CA MET A 1 5.93 -0.23 -22.09
C MET A 1 5.49 0.83 -21.10
N LYS A 2 4.21 0.90 -20.71
CA LYS A 2 3.80 1.84 -19.64
C LYS A 2 4.46 1.37 -18.35
N GLU A 3 5.24 2.23 -17.70
CA GLU A 3 5.79 1.91 -16.40
C GLU A 3 4.65 1.68 -15.42
N SER A 4 4.69 0.53 -14.75
CA SER A 4 3.69 0.20 -13.74
C SER A 4 4.12 0.79 -12.40
N SER A 5 3.40 1.81 -11.94
CA SER A 5 3.62 2.32 -10.58
C SER A 5 3.07 1.31 -9.56
N TYR A 6 3.87 1.02 -8.54
CA TYR A 6 3.57 0.03 -7.50
C TYR A 6 3.98 0.54 -6.12
N ILE A 7 3.33 -0.04 -5.11
CA ILE A 7 3.70 0.08 -3.70
C ILE A 7 3.80 -1.33 -3.13
N ILE A 8 4.97 -1.68 -2.59
CA ILE A 8 5.21 -2.94 -1.89
C ILE A 8 5.22 -2.64 -0.39
N ILE A 9 4.41 -3.37 0.36
CA ILE A 9 4.30 -3.23 1.81
C ILE A 9 4.65 -4.58 2.43
N ARG A 10 5.68 -4.61 3.28
CA ARG A 10 6.08 -5.79 4.05
C ARG A 10 5.87 -5.55 5.53
N ALA A 11 5.14 -6.44 6.20
CA ALA A 11 4.91 -6.34 7.64
C ALA A 11 6.18 -6.70 8.44
N GLU A 12 6.57 -5.86 9.40
CA GLU A 12 7.71 -6.12 10.30
C GLU A 12 7.28 -6.72 11.65
N VAL A 13 5.99 -6.66 11.94
CA VAL A 13 5.32 -7.22 13.13
C VAL A 13 4.02 -7.91 12.72
N ASP A 14 3.43 -8.69 13.62
CA ASP A 14 2.12 -9.31 13.36
C ASP A 14 0.97 -8.29 13.41
N ASN A 15 -0.15 -8.62 12.75
CA ASN A 15 -1.36 -7.81 12.72
C ASN A 15 -1.21 -6.39 12.14
N VAL A 16 -0.32 -6.21 11.15
CA VAL A 16 -0.25 -4.98 10.37
C VAL A 16 -1.50 -4.87 9.50
N LYS A 17 -2.18 -3.73 9.55
CA LYS A 17 -3.40 -3.49 8.76
C LYS A 17 -3.07 -2.61 7.57
N VAL A 18 -3.44 -3.06 6.38
CA VAL A 18 -3.38 -2.28 5.14
C VAL A 18 -4.81 -1.99 4.72
N ILE A 19 -5.19 -0.72 4.75
CA ILE A 19 -6.52 -0.24 4.38
C ILE A 19 -6.37 0.48 3.05
N THR A 20 -7.09 0.06 2.03
CA THR A 20 -7.09 0.71 0.71
C THR A 20 -8.47 1.27 0.40
N LYS A 21 -8.53 2.50 -0.10
CA LYS A 21 -9.76 3.14 -0.55
C LYS A 21 -9.76 3.27 -2.07
N LYS A 22 -10.81 2.78 -2.71
CA LYS A 22 -11.00 2.84 -4.16
C LYS A 22 -11.80 4.09 -4.59
N THR A 23 -11.78 4.40 -5.88
CA THR A 23 -12.50 5.55 -6.48
C THR A 23 -14.02 5.48 -6.30
N ASN A 24 -14.58 4.29 -6.16
CA ASN A 24 -16.00 4.04 -5.87
C ASN A 24 -16.34 4.15 -4.37
N ASN A 25 -15.44 4.70 -3.53
CA ASN A 25 -15.56 4.75 -2.07
C ASN A 25 -15.58 3.39 -1.36
N GLU A 26 -15.32 2.27 -2.05
CA GLU A 26 -15.13 0.99 -1.36
C GLU A 26 -13.81 0.98 -0.59
N GLU A 27 -13.85 0.44 0.61
CA GLU A 27 -12.67 0.22 1.44
C GLU A 27 -12.40 -1.28 1.56
N ALA A 28 -11.16 -1.68 1.36
CA ALA A 28 -10.68 -3.04 1.61
C ALA A 28 -9.65 -3.02 2.74
N LEU A 29 -9.76 -3.98 3.66
CA LEU A 29 -8.84 -4.19 4.76
C LEU A 29 -8.13 -5.52 4.56
N GLU A 30 -6.81 -5.46 4.50
CA GLU A 30 -5.93 -6.63 4.52
C GLU A 30 -5.13 -6.63 5.83
N ILE A 31 -4.98 -7.81 6.43
CA ILE A 31 -4.21 -8.00 7.66
C ILE A 31 -3.00 -8.87 7.33
N LEU A 32 -1.82 -8.35 7.63
CA LEU A 32 -0.53 -8.99 7.38
C LEU A 32 0.14 -9.36 8.69
N ASN A 33 0.63 -10.59 8.76
CA ASN A 33 1.53 -11.08 9.80
C ASN A 33 2.99 -10.82 9.45
N LYS A 34 3.89 -10.95 10.43
CA LYS A 34 5.30 -10.63 10.27
C LYS A 34 5.91 -11.37 9.08
N GLY A 35 6.49 -10.61 8.16
CA GLY A 35 7.15 -11.13 6.97
C GLY A 35 6.24 -11.27 5.75
N GLU A 36 4.92 -11.20 5.91
CA GLU A 36 3.97 -11.18 4.80
C GLU A 36 4.08 -9.87 4.01
N VAL A 37 3.75 -9.97 2.72
CA VAL A 37 3.94 -8.90 1.74
C VAL A 37 2.67 -8.75 0.92
N ILE A 38 2.26 -7.50 0.72
CA ILE A 38 1.24 -7.12 -0.27
C ILE A 38 1.84 -6.16 -1.29
N ILE A 39 1.40 -6.31 -2.55
CA ILE A 39 1.76 -5.41 -3.65
C ILE A 39 0.49 -4.71 -4.09
N LEU A 40 0.48 -3.39 -3.99
CA LEU A 40 -0.61 -2.55 -4.47
C LEU A 40 -0.23 -2.01 -5.85
N ASN A 41 -0.99 -2.37 -6.87
CA ASN A 41 -0.86 -1.80 -8.20
C ASN A 41 -1.72 -0.54 -8.30
N ILE A 42 -1.13 0.58 -8.69
CA ILE A 42 -1.82 1.89 -8.66
C ILE A 42 -2.86 2.00 -9.78
N PHE A 43 -2.86 1.06 -10.73
CA PHE A 43 -3.92 0.93 -11.75
C PHE A 43 -5.26 0.41 -11.19
N ASP A 44 -5.30 -0.11 -9.97
CA ASP A 44 -6.49 -0.74 -9.39
C ASP A 44 -7.53 0.27 -8.85
N ASN A 45 -7.53 1.49 -9.38
CA ASN A 45 -8.41 2.59 -8.95
C ASN A 45 -8.29 2.90 -7.45
N ILE A 46 -7.12 2.68 -6.86
CA ILE A 46 -6.84 3.01 -5.45
C ILE A 46 -6.57 4.51 -5.35
N VAL A 47 -7.40 5.22 -4.59
CA VAL A 47 -7.28 6.67 -4.36
C VAL A 47 -6.30 6.95 -3.23
N ASN A 48 -6.36 6.14 -2.17
CA ASN A 48 -5.42 6.22 -1.07
C ASN A 48 -5.28 4.87 -0.37
N PHE A 49 -4.25 4.77 0.45
CA PHE A 49 -4.05 3.66 1.35
C PHE A 49 -3.55 4.17 2.70
N LYS A 50 -3.81 3.40 3.74
CA LYS A 50 -3.32 3.63 5.10
C LYS A 50 -2.73 2.34 5.63
N VAL A 51 -1.54 2.44 6.21
CA VAL A 51 -0.89 1.32 6.91
C VAL A 51 -0.91 1.62 8.40
N GLN A 52 -1.42 0.67 9.19
CA GLN A 52 -1.40 0.74 10.66
C GLN A 52 -0.60 -0.44 11.21
N GLY A 53 0.50 -0.13 11.89
CA GLY A 53 1.48 -1.10 12.36
C GLY A 53 2.88 -0.81 11.81
N ARG A 54 3.88 -1.57 12.26
CA ARG A 54 5.26 -1.41 11.76
C ARG A 54 5.43 -2.20 10.47
N ALA A 55 5.74 -1.50 9.38
CA ALA A 55 5.93 -2.09 8.06
C ALA A 55 7.02 -1.34 7.29
N ARG A 56 7.67 -2.04 6.38
CA ARG A 56 8.56 -1.44 5.38
C ARG A 56 7.76 -1.21 4.11
N ILE A 57 7.84 0.01 3.58
CA ILE A 57 7.16 0.43 2.36
C ILE A 57 8.21 0.79 1.30
N VAL A 58 8.05 0.25 0.09
CA VAL A 58 8.90 0.54 -1.07
C VAL A 58 7.98 0.89 -2.24
N SER A 59 8.24 1.98 -2.92
CA SER A 59 7.50 2.39 -4.13
C SER A 59 8.46 2.87 -5.20
N ASN A 60 8.03 2.77 -6.46
CA ASN A 60 8.62 3.50 -7.59
C ASN A 60 7.84 4.79 -7.91
N LEU A 61 7.01 5.25 -6.96
CA LEU A 61 6.37 6.55 -7.04
C LEU A 61 7.41 7.64 -6.84
N ASP A 62 7.27 8.72 -7.61
CA ASP A 62 8.04 9.94 -7.38
C ASP A 62 7.87 10.41 -5.94
N GLN A 63 8.98 10.77 -5.29
CA GLN A 63 8.92 11.36 -3.96
C GLN A 63 8.23 12.72 -4.05
N VAL A 64 7.10 12.85 -3.35
CA VAL A 64 6.45 14.16 -3.17
C VAL A 64 7.15 14.86 -2.01
N ILE A 65 7.90 15.92 -2.31
CA ILE A 65 8.50 16.81 -1.31
C ILE A 65 7.53 17.97 -1.09
N SER A 66 7.12 18.21 0.16
CA SER A 66 6.34 19.41 0.50
C SER A 66 7.28 20.62 0.56
N GLU A 67 6.92 21.68 -0.16
CA GLU A 67 7.44 23.04 0.11
C GLU A 67 6.69 23.69 1.27
#